data_AF-A0A5C8SEB3-F1
#
_entry.id   AF-A0A5C8SEB3-F1
#
_cell.length_a   1.000
_cell.length_b   1.000
_cell.length_c   1.000
_cell.angle_alpha   90.00
_cell.angle_beta   90.00
_cell.angle_gamma   90.00
#
_symmetry.space_group_name_H-M   'P 1'
#
loop_
_entity.id
_entity.type
_entity.pdbx_description
1 polymer ?
#
loop_
_entity_poly.entity_id
_entity_poly.type
_entity_poly.pdbx_seq_one_letter_code
_entity_poly.pdbx_strand_id
1 'polypeptide(L)' 'MSDIDVVFIAPDPSAGHGLRSARRTIVFAPGEPVPRVGECVILGFDAEASRWLVHDVAHIFEHDAHGIAIKLALPAEG' A
#
# COMPACT_ATOMS: atom_id res chain seq x y z
N MET A 1 -21.11 -9.79 -4.46
CA MET A 1 -19.67 -10.06 -4.30
C MET A 1 -19.14 -8.92 -3.44
N SER A 2 -18.37 -9.21 -2.39
CA SER A 2 -17.89 -8.20 -1.45
C SER A 2 -16.61 -7.55 -1.98
N ASP A 3 -16.52 -6.24 -1.87
CA ASP A 3 -15.29 -5.50 -2.18
C ASP A 3 -14.14 -5.92 -1.25
N ILE A 4 -12.89 -5.65 -1.66
CA ILE A 4 -11.68 -6.01 -0.92
C ILE A 4 -10.97 -4.73 -0.47
N ASP A 5 -10.70 -4.62 0.83
CA ASP A 5 -9.86 -3.56 1.37
C ASP A 5 -8.38 -3.82 1.05
N VAL A 6 -7.76 -2.90 0.31
CA VAL A 6 -6.32 -2.90 0.01
C VAL A 6 -5.65 -1.75 0.75
N VAL A 7 -4.80 -2.10 1.71
CA VAL A 7 -4.07 -1.16 2.57
C VAL A 7 -2.65 -0.97 2.05
N PHE A 8 -2.36 0.22 1.54
CA PHE A 8 -1.02 0.63 1.16
C PHE A 8 -0.27 1.18 2.38
N ILE A 9 0.96 0.73 2.57
CA ILE A 9 1.82 1.07 3.71
C ILE A 9 3.15 1.57 3.16
N ALA A 10 3.42 2.86 3.33
CA ALA A 10 4.70 3.47 2.96
C ALA A 10 5.51 3.83 4.22
N PRO A 11 6.85 3.83 4.16
CA PRO A 11 7.65 4.49 5.19
C PRO A 11 7.23 5.97 5.25
N ASP A 12 7.09 6.53 6.45
CA ASP A 12 6.89 7.98 6.62
C ASP A 12 8.26 8.67 6.64
N PRO A 13 8.66 9.37 5.56
CA PRO A 13 9.96 10.05 5.52
C PRO A 13 10.03 11.27 6.44
N SER A 14 8.88 11.78 6.93
CA SER A 14 8.79 12.96 7.78
C SER A 14 8.89 12.64 9.28
N ALA A 15 8.70 11.38 9.66
CA ALA A 15 8.78 10.93 11.05
C ALA A 15 10.23 10.60 11.44
N GLY A 16 10.89 11.53 12.14
CA GLY A 16 12.22 11.27 12.72
C GLY A 16 12.22 10.06 13.69
N HIS A 17 13.31 9.29 13.66
CA HIS A 17 13.77 8.23 14.60
C HIS A 17 12.74 7.22 15.20
N GLY A 18 11.51 7.20 14.71
CA GLY A 18 10.52 6.18 14.97
C GLY A 18 9.90 5.80 13.63
N LEU A 19 9.87 4.50 13.31
CA LEU A 19 9.25 3.95 12.11
C LEU A 19 7.73 4.20 12.15
N ARG A 20 7.30 5.44 11.91
CA ARG A 20 5.91 5.69 11.52
C ARG A 20 5.79 5.26 10.07
N SER A 21 4.67 4.62 9.77
CA SER A 21 4.31 4.26 8.40
C SER A 21 3.08 5.05 8.03
N ALA A 22 3.09 5.67 6.86
CA ALA A 22 1.90 6.23 6.26
C ALA A 22 1.03 5.08 5.75
N ARG A 23 -0.28 5.15 6.02
CA ARG A 23 -1.25 4.12 5.63
C ARG A 23 -2.38 4.75 4.84
N ARG A 24 -2.78 4.10 3.76
CA ARG A 24 -3.94 4.49 2.95
C ARG A 24 -4.70 3.25 2.50
N THR A 25 -5.99 3.20 2.78
CA THR A 25 -6.87 2.11 2.32
C THR A 25 -7.60 2.55 1.06
N ILE A 26 -7.64 1.66 0.06
CA ILE A 26 -8.43 1.80 -1.16
C ILE A 26 -9.25 0.51 -1.31
N VAL A 27 -10.54 0.66 -1.63
CA VAL A 27 -11.46 -0.45 -1.85
C VAL A 27 -11.37 -0.88 -3.32
N PHE A 28 -11.12 -2.17 -3.55
CA PHE A 28 -11.07 -2.77 -4.88
C PHE A 28 -12.33 -3.60 -5.13
N ALA A 29 -12.91 -3.44 -6.32
CA ALA A 29 -14.03 -4.28 -6.71
C ALA A 29 -13.55 -5.72 -7.05
N PRO A 30 -14.41 -6.73 -6.92
CA PRO A 30 -14.09 -8.10 -7.30
C PRO A 30 -13.62 -8.21 -8.75
N GLY A 31 -12.43 -8.78 -8.95
CA GLY A 31 -11.81 -8.94 -10.27
C GLY A 31 -10.94 -7.76 -10.72
N GLU A 32 -10.91 -6.66 -9.97
CA GLU A 32 -9.93 -5.60 -10.20
C GLU A 32 -8.51 -6.08 -9.91
N PRO A 33 -7.53 -5.75 -10.77
CA PRO A 33 -6.16 -6.19 -10.56
C PRO A 33 -5.52 -5.41 -9.41
N VAL A 34 -5.09 -6.15 -8.39
CA VAL A 34 -4.32 -5.60 -7.27
C VAL A 34 -2.83 -5.49 -7.68
N PRO A 35 -2.13 -4.39 -7.32
CA PRO A 35 -0.71 -4.22 -7.64
C PRO A 35 0.18 -5.36 -7.11
N ARG A 36 1.19 -5.74 -7.89
CA ARG A 36 2.08 -6.88 -7.62
C ARG A 36 3.49 -6.43 -7.24
N VAL A 37 4.24 -7.31 -6.57
CA VAL A 37 5.65 -7.07 -6.23
C VAL A 37 6.46 -6.71 -7.48
N GLY A 38 7.25 -5.63 -7.40
CA GLY A 38 8.04 -5.09 -8.50
C GLY A 38 7.31 -4.07 -9.38
N GLU A 39 5.98 -3.95 -9.28
CA GLU A 39 5.23 -2.91 -9.97
C GLU A 39 5.38 -1.55 -9.28
N CYS A 40 5.05 -0.48 -10.01
CA CYS A 40 5.02 0.88 -9.47
C CYS A 40 3.59 1.39 -9.39
N VAL A 41 3.28 2.12 -8.32
CA VAL A 41 1.99 2.81 -8.14
C VAL A 41 2.24 4.30 -7.90
N ILE A 42 1.26 5.14 -8.24
CA ILE A 42 1.26 6.57 -7.91
C ILE A 42 0.19 6.79 -6.84
N LEU A 43 0.64 7.14 -5.63
CA LEU A 43 -0.22 7.32 -4.47
C LEU A 43 0.22 8.52 -3.66
N GLY A 44 -0.74 9.34 -3.25
CA GLY A 44 -0.54 10.35 -2.22
C GLY A 44 -0.94 9.80 -0.86
N PHE A 45 -0.07 9.91 0.13
CA PHE A 45 -0.43 9.67 1.53
C PHE A 45 -0.85 10.97 2.22
N ASP A 46 -0.26 12.09 1.80
CA ASP A 46 -0.56 13.45 2.23
C ASP A 46 -1.03 14.32 1.03
N ALA A 47 -0.50 15.54 0.89
CA ALA A 47 -0.94 16.53 -0.09
C ALA A 47 -0.52 16.22 -1.55
N GLU A 48 0.60 15.52 -1.75
CA GLU A 48 1.13 15.23 -3.10
C GLU A 48 1.22 13.72 -3.38
N ALA A 49 0.88 13.35 -4.62
CA ALA A 49 1.04 11.98 -5.09
C ALA A 49 2.49 11.72 -5.47
N SER A 50 3.04 10.59 -5.05
CA SER A 50 4.42 10.18 -5.37
C SER A 50 4.42 8.79 -5.99
N ARG A 51 5.50 8.49 -6.72
CA ARG A 51 5.75 7.15 -7.26
C ARG A 51 6.31 6.27 -6.15
N TRP A 52 5.76 5.06 -6.04
CA TRP A 52 6.18 4.04 -5.08
C TRP A 52 6.42 2.71 -5.76
N LEU A 53 7.42 1.96 -5.32
CA LEU A 53 7.66 0.59 -5.72
C LEU A 53 6.93 -0.36 -4.77
N VAL A 54 6.18 -1.32 -5.32
CA VAL A 54 5.57 -2.40 -4.53
C VAL A 54 6.65 -3.36 -4.11
N HIS A 55 6.95 -3.36 -2.81
CA HIS A 55 7.99 -4.18 -2.22
C HIS A 55 7.46 -5.53 -1.74
N ASP A 56 6.25 -5.55 -1.18
CA ASP A 56 5.63 -6.78 -0.66
C ASP A 56 4.10 -6.70 -0.75
N VAL A 57 3.45 -7.86 -0.86
CA VAL A 57 1.99 -8.02 -0.89
C VAL A 57 1.61 -9.18 0.02
N ALA A 58 0.78 -8.91 1.02
CA ALA A 58 0.38 -9.87 2.02
C ALA A 58 -1.14 -9.88 2.20
N HIS A 59 -1.71 -11.05 2.50
CA HIS A 59 -3.11 -11.15 2.90
C HIS A 59 -3.22 -10.78 4.39
N ILE A 60 -4.23 -9.98 4.72
CA ILE A 60 -4.59 -9.66 6.10
C ILE A 60 -5.83 -10.49 6.45
N PHE A 61 -5.76 -11.25 7.53
CA PHE A 61 -6.88 -12.00 8.08
C PHE A 61 -7.14 -11.50 9.49
N GLU A 62 -8.26 -10.79 9.69
CA GLU A 62 -8.67 -10.28 10.99
C GLU A 62 -10.12 -10.66 11.28
N HIS A 63 -10.34 -11.52 12.29
CA HIS A 63 -11.66 -12.09 12.59
C HIS A 63 -12.29 -12.72 11.33
N ASP A 64 -13.39 -12.13 10.84
CA ASP A 64 -14.11 -12.58 9.65
C ASP A 64 -13.80 -11.72 8.40
N ALA A 65 -12.84 -10.79 8.49
CA ALA A 65 -12.43 -9.92 7.38
C ALA A 65 -11.16 -10.42 6.69
N HIS A 66 -11.18 -10.38 5.36
CA HIS A 66 -10.03 -10.67 4.50
C HIS A 66 -9.71 -9.43 3.66
N GLY A 67 -8.50 -8.90 3.82
CA GLY A 67 -7.97 -7.78 3.03
C GLY A 67 -6.57 -8.06 2.49
N ILE A 68 -5.98 -7.06 1.85
CA ILE A 68 -4.62 -7.13 1.31
C ILE A 68 -3.80 -5.95 1.84
N ALA A 69 -2.61 -6.21 2.35
CA ALA A 69 -1.59 -5.21 2.65
C ALA A 69 -0.58 -5.12 1.52
N ILE A 70 -0.24 -3.91 1.10
CA ILE A 70 0.80 -3.63 0.12
C ILE A 70 1.86 -2.76 0.78
N LYS A 71 3.06 -3.31 0.94
CA LYS A 71 4.21 -2.56 1.46
C LYS A 71 4.90 -1.85 0.30
N LEU A 72 5.10 -0.56 0.46
CA LEU A 72 5.73 0.31 -0.52
C LEU A 72 7.15 0.69 -0.09
N ALA A 73 8.00 0.93 -1.07
CA ALA A 73 9.30 1.53 -0.91
C ALA A 73 9.45 2.71 -1.88
N LEU A 74 10.33 3.65 -1.56
CA LEU A 74 10.75 4.64 -2.54
C LEU A 74 11.43 3.90 -3.70
N PRO A 75 11.16 4.28 -4.96
CA PRO A 75 11.92 3.76 -6.09
C PRO A 75 13.41 4.01 -5.84
N ALA A 76 14.26 3.02 -6.12
CA ALA A 76 15.70 3.27 -6.10
C ALA A 76 16.02 4.37 -7.12
N GLU A 77 16.78 5.38 -6.71
CA GLU A 77 17.37 6.32 -7.67
C GLU A 77 18.31 5.49 -8.56
N GLY A 78 18.07 5.53 -9.87
CA GLY A 78 18.91 4.88 -10.87
C GLY A 78 20.20 5.64 -11.12
#